data_AF-A0A7R9JLE2-F1
#
_entry.id   AF-A0A7R9JLE2-F1
#
_cell.length_a   1.000
_cell.length_b   1.000
_cell.length_c   1.000
_cell.angle_alpha   90.00
_cell.angle_beta   90.00
_cell.angle_gamma   90.00
#
_symmetry.space_group_name_H-M   'P 1'
#
loop_
_entity.id
_entity.type
_entity.pdbx_description
1 polymer ?
#
loop_
_entity_poly.entity_id
_entity_poly.type
_entity_poly.pdbx_seq_one_letter_code
_entity_poly.pdbx_strand_id
1 'polypeptide(L)'
;YVNALQTNGSDVNVMYSTPSCYLKAIHDANQTWTTKTDDFFPYGSDAHSYWTGYFTSRPTHKGFERMANNFLQVCKQLSVLGNVTGLDAGGKLDDLRRAMGIMQHHDAITGTERQEVADDYIRMLTAALRGCEDVTKAAIKSDWLSRAEDLRQSRPSRDELNLSRTARAEEAEISCDWFRTHHVTAFLFCSCFSVNV
;
A
#
# COMPACT_ATOMS: atom_id res chain seq x y z
N TYR A 1 -27.95 37.60 -15.08
CA TYR A 1 -26.86 37.47 -14.08
C TYR A 1 -27.48 37.57 -12.70
N VAL A 2 -27.22 36.63 -11.79
CA VAL A 2 -27.87 36.57 -10.46
C VAL A 2 -27.63 37.85 -9.65
N ASN A 3 -26.37 38.31 -9.57
CA ASN A 3 -26.03 39.52 -8.80
C ASN A 3 -26.65 40.80 -9.38
N ALA A 4 -26.95 40.83 -10.68
CA ALA A 4 -27.63 41.98 -11.28
C ALA A 4 -29.08 42.14 -10.78
N LEU A 5 -29.70 41.06 -10.28
CA LEU A 5 -31.05 41.11 -9.69
C LEU A 5 -31.08 41.79 -8.32
N GLN A 6 -29.92 42.09 -7.72
CA GLN A 6 -29.84 42.92 -6.51
C GLN A 6 -30.39 44.34 -6.77
N THR A 7 -30.29 44.85 -8.00
CA THR A 7 -30.92 46.13 -8.37
C THR A 7 -32.46 46.08 -8.32
N ASN A 8 -33.04 44.87 -8.37
CA ASN A 8 -34.46 44.61 -8.30
C ASN A 8 -34.87 44.03 -6.92
N GLY A 9 -34.04 44.21 -5.88
CA GLY A 9 -34.35 43.83 -4.50
C GLY A 9 -34.02 42.39 -4.13
N SER A 10 -33.19 41.67 -4.90
CA SER A 10 -32.68 40.36 -4.48
C SER A 10 -31.59 40.51 -3.41
N ASP A 11 -31.69 39.78 -2.30
CA ASP A 11 -30.66 39.73 -1.24
C ASP A 11 -29.57 38.68 -1.48
N VAL A 12 -29.55 38.05 -2.67
CA VAL A 12 -28.65 36.94 -2.99
C VAL A 12 -27.41 37.46 -3.72
N ASN A 13 -26.23 37.05 -3.25
CA ASN A 13 -24.95 37.30 -3.91
C ASN A 13 -24.24 35.99 -4.24
N VAL A 14 -23.79 35.82 -5.48
CA VAL A 14 -23.09 34.62 -5.97
C VAL A 14 -21.71 35.02 -6.47
N MET A 15 -20.68 34.30 -6.02
CA MET A 15 -19.29 34.52 -6.44
C MET A 15 -18.53 33.19 -6.53
N TYR A 16 -17.47 33.16 -7.33
CA TYR A 16 -16.51 32.07 -7.26
C TYR A 16 -15.80 32.07 -5.90
N SER A 17 -15.55 30.90 -5.36
CA SER A 17 -14.99 30.72 -4.02
C SER A 17 -14.24 29.41 -3.90
N THR A 18 -13.67 29.16 -2.72
CA THR A 18 -12.99 27.91 -2.34
C THR A 18 -13.62 27.34 -1.07
N PRO A 19 -13.44 26.04 -0.77
CA PRO A 19 -13.90 25.46 0.49
C PRO A 19 -13.38 26.21 1.73
N SER A 20 -12.14 26.71 1.69
CA SER A 20 -11.54 27.50 2.77
C SER A 20 -12.23 28.85 2.95
N CYS A 21 -12.56 29.54 1.85
CA CYS A 21 -13.30 30.80 1.91
C CYS A 21 -14.72 30.61 2.45
N TYR A 22 -15.39 29.52 2.06
CA TYR A 22 -16.70 29.17 2.61
C TYR A 22 -16.63 28.90 4.12
N LEU A 23 -15.69 28.05 4.57
CA LEU A 23 -15.54 27.74 5.99
C LEU A 23 -15.21 29.00 6.82
N LYS A 24 -14.39 29.91 6.28
CA LYS A 24 -14.14 31.21 6.91
C LYS A 24 -15.43 32.03 7.07
N ALA A 25 -16.25 32.14 6.03
CA ALA A 25 -17.51 32.88 6.10
C ALA A 25 -18.49 32.28 7.13
N ILE A 26 -18.56 30.95 7.22
CA ILE A 26 -19.37 30.25 8.22
C ILE A 26 -18.84 30.50 9.64
N HIS A 27 -17.52 30.51 9.83
CA HIS A 27 -16.91 30.84 11.12
C HIS A 27 -17.18 32.30 11.52
N ASP A 28 -17.04 33.24 10.60
CA ASP A 28 -17.28 34.68 10.82
C ASP A 28 -18.76 35.01 11.08
N ALA A 29 -19.68 34.12 10.71
CA ALA A 29 -21.12 34.28 10.98
C ALA A 29 -21.48 34.17 12.48
N ASN A 30 -20.51 33.84 13.35
CA ASN A 30 -20.64 33.81 14.82
C ASN A 30 -21.87 33.00 15.30
N GLN A 31 -22.10 31.85 14.68
CA GLN A 31 -23.16 30.91 15.03
C GLN A 31 -22.63 29.79 15.94
N THR A 32 -23.52 29.22 16.74
CA THR A 32 -23.25 28.03 17.55
C THR A 32 -23.64 26.77 16.80
N TRP A 33 -22.76 25.76 16.81
CA TRP A 33 -22.97 24.49 16.09
C TRP A 33 -23.14 23.33 17.09
N THR A 34 -23.92 22.33 16.72
CA THR A 34 -24.07 21.09 17.50
C THR A 34 -22.80 20.25 17.42
N THR A 35 -22.49 19.52 18.48
CA THR A 35 -21.37 18.56 18.52
C THR A 35 -21.81 17.18 17.99
N LYS A 36 -20.96 16.52 17.20
CA LYS A 36 -21.11 15.12 16.75
C LYS A 36 -19.86 14.34 17.16
N THR A 37 -20.03 13.15 17.74
CA THR A 37 -18.92 12.36 18.33
C THR A 37 -18.63 11.05 17.60
N ASP A 38 -19.63 10.40 17.01
CA ASP A 38 -19.47 9.07 16.38
C ASP A 38 -19.19 9.19 14.87
N ASP A 39 -19.10 8.05 14.18
CA ASP A 39 -18.88 8.00 12.74
C ASP A 39 -20.16 8.24 11.90
N PHE A 40 -20.01 8.02 10.59
CA PHE A 40 -21.07 8.08 9.57
C PHE A 40 -21.25 6.72 8.86
N PHE A 41 -20.98 5.60 9.54
CA PHE A 41 -21.19 4.26 8.98
C PHE A 41 -22.48 3.59 9.52
N PRO A 42 -23.15 2.76 8.71
CA PRO A 42 -22.95 2.58 7.27
C PRO A 42 -23.61 3.70 6.45
N TYR A 43 -23.01 4.02 5.29
CA TYR A 43 -23.64 4.92 4.32
C TYR A 43 -24.77 4.20 3.56
N GLY A 44 -25.92 4.85 3.43
CA GLY A 44 -27.04 4.40 2.60
C GLY A 44 -27.54 5.54 1.73
N SER A 45 -27.65 5.30 0.42
CA SER A 45 -28.13 6.31 -0.53
C SER A 45 -29.66 6.35 -0.63
N ASP A 46 -30.32 5.23 -0.34
CA ASP A 46 -31.78 5.08 -0.27
C ASP A 46 -32.17 4.02 0.78
N ALA A 47 -33.47 3.69 0.87
CA ALA A 47 -34.00 2.76 1.87
C ALA A 47 -33.42 1.33 1.82
N HIS A 48 -32.89 0.90 0.66
CA HIS A 48 -32.42 -0.47 0.43
C HIS A 48 -30.99 -0.53 -0.15
N SER A 49 -30.36 0.60 -0.42
CA SER A 49 -29.00 0.69 -0.99
C SER A 49 -27.97 1.09 0.06
N TYR A 50 -27.61 0.14 0.92
CA TYR A 50 -26.52 0.30 1.89
C TYR A 50 -25.18 -0.10 1.29
N TRP A 51 -24.18 0.75 1.44
CA TRP A 51 -22.86 0.59 0.83
C TRP A 51 -21.94 -0.19 1.75
N THR A 52 -22.37 -1.37 2.20
CA THR A 52 -21.57 -2.25 3.08
C THR A 52 -20.82 -3.33 2.30
N GLY A 53 -21.14 -3.53 1.02
CA GLY A 53 -20.48 -4.55 0.18
C GLY A 53 -18.98 -4.29 -0.01
N TYR A 54 -18.57 -3.02 -0.19
CA TYR A 54 -17.17 -2.68 -0.42
C TYR A 54 -16.26 -2.94 0.80
N PHE A 55 -16.83 -3.20 1.98
CA PHE A 55 -16.07 -3.67 3.14
C PHE A 55 -15.36 -5.00 2.83
N THR A 56 -15.90 -5.81 1.92
CA THR A 56 -15.37 -7.15 1.59
C THR A 56 -15.01 -7.32 0.11
N SER A 57 -15.49 -6.47 -0.81
CA SER A 57 -15.15 -6.53 -2.24
C SER A 57 -13.64 -6.67 -2.47
N ARG A 58 -13.22 -7.56 -3.38
CA ARG A 58 -11.80 -7.86 -3.67
C ARG A 58 -10.96 -8.09 -2.39
N PRO A 59 -11.29 -9.10 -1.56
CA PRO A 59 -10.61 -9.32 -0.28
C PRO A 59 -9.12 -9.61 -0.46
N THR A 60 -8.76 -10.24 -1.58
CA THR A 60 -7.39 -10.47 -2.05
C THR A 60 -6.61 -9.15 -2.18
N HIS A 61 -7.17 -8.12 -2.83
CA HIS A 61 -6.54 -6.80 -2.90
C HIS A 61 -6.32 -6.19 -1.52
N LYS A 62 -7.35 -6.20 -0.67
CA LYS A 62 -7.27 -5.68 0.71
C LYS A 62 -6.17 -6.37 1.52
N GLY A 63 -6.01 -7.68 1.35
CA GLY A 63 -4.94 -8.46 1.99
C GLY A 63 -3.55 -8.05 1.50
N PHE A 64 -3.38 -7.96 0.18
CA PHE A 64 -2.10 -7.58 -0.44
C PHE A 64 -1.67 -6.16 -0.04
N GLU A 65 -2.61 -5.22 0.03
CA GLU A 65 -2.34 -3.87 0.49
C GLU A 65 -1.85 -3.82 1.94
N ARG A 66 -2.45 -4.60 2.85
CA ARG A 66 -1.98 -4.69 4.24
C ARG A 66 -0.55 -5.25 4.32
N MET A 67 -0.27 -6.31 3.54
CA MET A 67 1.08 -6.89 3.46
C MET A 67 2.08 -5.85 2.94
N ALA A 68 1.72 -5.14 1.88
CA ALA A 68 2.59 -4.14 1.28
C ALA A 68 2.84 -2.95 2.21
N ASN A 69 1.82 -2.48 2.94
CA ASN A 69 1.98 -1.44 3.96
C ASN A 69 2.91 -1.90 5.08
N ASN A 70 2.77 -3.15 5.56
CA ASN A 70 3.66 -3.71 6.57
C ASN A 70 5.12 -3.71 6.07
N PHE A 71 5.34 -4.20 4.85
CA PHE A 71 6.66 -4.22 4.24
C PHE A 71 7.23 -2.81 4.04
N LEU A 72 6.40 -1.83 3.67
CA LEU A 72 6.80 -0.43 3.60
C LEU A 72 7.33 0.08 4.96
N GLN A 73 6.71 -0.29 6.09
CA GLN A 73 7.24 0.12 7.40
C GLN A 73 8.60 -0.51 7.71
N VAL A 74 8.77 -1.80 7.39
CA VAL A 74 10.05 -2.52 7.56
C VAL A 74 11.13 -1.86 6.70
N CYS A 75 10.85 -1.63 5.43
CA CYS A 75 11.77 -1.02 4.49
C CYS A 75 12.19 0.39 4.94
N LYS A 76 11.25 1.21 5.45
CA LYS A 76 11.58 2.53 6.05
C LYS A 76 12.56 2.39 7.20
N GLN A 77 12.28 1.52 8.17
CA GLN A 77 13.12 1.35 9.36
C GLN A 77 14.51 0.87 8.97
N LEU A 78 14.60 -0.16 8.12
CA LEU A 78 15.88 -0.73 7.69
C LEU A 78 16.67 0.24 6.81
N SER A 79 16.02 1.05 5.98
CA SER A 79 16.70 2.08 5.18
C SER A 79 17.50 3.06 6.04
N VAL A 80 16.95 3.43 7.21
CA VAL A 80 17.59 4.34 8.18
C VAL A 80 18.67 3.60 8.97
N LEU A 81 18.36 2.41 9.50
CA LEU A 81 19.29 1.64 10.32
C LEU A 81 20.52 1.18 9.55
N GLY A 82 20.33 0.69 8.31
CA GLY A 82 21.42 0.25 7.43
C GLY A 82 22.18 1.40 6.76
N ASN A 83 21.85 2.66 7.07
CA ASN A 83 22.47 3.85 6.48
C ASN A 83 22.55 3.78 4.94
N VAL A 84 21.48 3.28 4.30
CA VAL A 84 21.41 3.13 2.84
C VAL A 84 21.14 4.51 2.22
N THR A 85 22.20 5.27 1.99
CA THR A 85 22.14 6.70 1.65
C THR A 85 22.25 6.99 0.14
N GLY A 86 22.15 5.97 -0.71
CA GLY A 86 22.14 6.14 -2.16
C GLY A 86 20.84 6.76 -2.68
N LEU A 87 20.94 7.69 -3.66
CA LEU A 87 19.79 8.33 -4.32
C LEU A 87 18.79 7.30 -4.90
N ASP A 88 19.26 6.14 -5.35
CA ASP A 88 18.41 5.03 -5.83
C ASP A 88 17.56 4.41 -4.71
N ALA A 89 18.09 4.31 -3.48
CA ALA A 89 17.36 3.73 -2.36
C ALA A 89 16.25 4.65 -1.84
N GLY A 90 16.50 5.95 -1.81
CA GLY A 90 15.47 6.95 -1.49
C GLY A 90 14.33 6.94 -2.51
N GLY A 91 14.67 6.90 -3.80
CA GLY A 91 13.70 6.82 -4.89
C GLY A 91 12.82 5.56 -4.82
N LYS A 92 13.44 4.38 -4.64
CA LYS A 92 12.72 3.10 -4.52
C LYS A 92 11.78 3.05 -3.32
N LEU A 93 12.19 3.62 -2.18
CA LEU A 93 11.34 3.74 -1.01
C LEU A 93 10.16 4.71 -1.27
N ASP A 94 10.42 5.82 -1.96
CA ASP A 94 9.39 6.78 -2.35
C ASP A 94 8.39 6.19 -3.35
N ASP A 95 8.82 5.31 -4.26
CA ASP A 95 7.93 4.63 -5.18
C ASP A 95 6.91 3.76 -4.43
N LEU A 96 7.34 3.00 -3.40
CA LEU A 96 6.40 2.25 -2.56
C LEU A 96 5.52 3.17 -1.71
N ARG A 97 6.02 4.31 -1.23
CA ARG A 97 5.18 5.32 -0.54
C ARG A 97 4.07 5.83 -1.47
N ARG A 98 4.40 6.16 -2.72
CA ARG A 98 3.44 6.66 -3.71
C ARG A 98 2.43 5.59 -4.10
N ALA A 99 2.89 4.38 -4.40
CA ALA A 99 2.02 3.26 -4.74
C ALA A 99 1.03 2.98 -3.60
N MET A 100 1.50 2.93 -2.35
CA MET A 100 0.63 2.76 -1.19
C MET A 100 -0.36 3.92 -1.01
N GLY A 101 0.04 5.16 -1.33
CA GLY A 101 -0.86 6.31 -1.35
C GLY A 101 -1.98 6.18 -2.38
N ILE A 102 -1.66 5.70 -3.59
CA ILE A 102 -2.66 5.40 -4.63
C ILE A 102 -3.59 4.28 -4.17
N MET A 103 -3.08 3.24 -3.51
CA MET A 103 -3.92 2.16 -2.97
C MET A 103 -4.93 2.64 -1.93
N GLN A 104 -4.70 3.78 -1.26
CA GLN A 104 -5.68 4.38 -0.35
C GLN A 104 -6.82 5.12 -1.07
N HIS A 105 -6.77 5.23 -2.40
CA HIS A 105 -7.87 5.80 -3.18
C HIS A 105 -9.18 5.06 -2.85
N HIS A 106 -10.29 5.79 -2.77
CA HIS A 106 -11.58 5.25 -2.36
C HIS A 106 -12.22 4.30 -3.38
N ASP A 107 -11.58 4.06 -4.53
CA ASP A 107 -11.88 2.96 -5.45
C ASP A 107 -10.79 1.88 -5.52
N ALA A 108 -9.68 2.03 -4.81
CA ALA A 108 -8.61 1.03 -4.76
C ALA A 108 -8.82 0.08 -3.58
N ILE A 109 -8.55 0.51 -2.33
CA ILE A 109 -8.75 -0.31 -1.13
C ILE A 109 -10.19 -0.83 -0.98
N THR A 110 -11.17 -0.08 -1.45
CA THR A 110 -12.60 -0.45 -1.40
C THR A 110 -12.96 -1.55 -2.38
N GLY A 111 -12.19 -1.71 -3.47
CA GLY A 111 -12.47 -2.71 -4.49
C GLY A 111 -13.65 -2.38 -5.41
N THR A 112 -13.92 -1.09 -5.64
CA THR A 112 -15.05 -0.59 -6.47
C THR A 112 -14.63 -0.19 -7.90
N GLU A 113 -13.37 -0.40 -8.26
CA GLU A 113 -12.79 -0.19 -9.58
C GLU A 113 -13.10 -1.32 -10.58
N ARG A 114 -12.96 -1.00 -11.88
CA ARG A 114 -13.01 -1.99 -12.97
C ARG A 114 -11.84 -2.96 -12.89
N GLN A 115 -12.01 -4.17 -13.42
CA GLN A 115 -10.98 -5.21 -13.36
C GLN A 115 -9.63 -4.77 -13.94
N GLU A 116 -9.63 -4.07 -15.08
CA GLU A 116 -8.40 -3.55 -15.70
C GLU A 116 -7.64 -2.56 -14.81
N VAL A 117 -8.35 -1.77 -14.01
CA VAL A 117 -7.77 -0.82 -13.04
C VAL A 117 -7.25 -1.57 -11.81
N ALA A 118 -7.99 -2.60 -11.38
CA ALA A 118 -7.58 -3.49 -10.31
C ALA A 118 -6.24 -4.17 -10.65
N ASP A 119 -6.12 -4.71 -11.87
CA ASP A 119 -4.90 -5.36 -12.34
C ASP A 119 -3.72 -4.37 -12.41
N ASP A 120 -3.98 -3.12 -12.80
CA ASP A 120 -2.96 -2.06 -12.81
C ASP A 120 -2.47 -1.69 -11.40
N TYR A 121 -3.40 -1.60 -10.42
CA TYR A 121 -3.04 -1.38 -9.02
C TYR A 121 -2.09 -2.45 -8.49
N ILE A 122 -2.35 -3.73 -8.78
CA ILE A 122 -1.47 -4.84 -8.41
C ILE A 122 -0.12 -4.73 -9.10
N ARG A 123 -0.11 -4.47 -10.41
CA ARG A 123 1.12 -4.33 -11.19
C ARG A 123 2.01 -3.23 -10.61
N MET A 124 1.43 -2.06 -10.35
CA MET A 124 2.12 -0.91 -9.77
C MET A 124 2.64 -1.22 -8.36
N LEU A 125 1.80 -1.77 -7.48
CA LEU A 125 2.18 -2.08 -6.10
C LEU A 125 3.29 -3.13 -6.04
N THR A 126 3.21 -4.16 -6.88
CA THR A 126 4.23 -5.22 -6.99
C THR A 126 5.58 -4.66 -7.47
N ALA A 127 5.57 -3.78 -8.48
CA ALA A 127 6.79 -3.13 -8.95
C ALA A 127 7.46 -2.30 -7.85
N ALA A 128 6.66 -1.54 -7.10
CA ALA A 128 7.16 -0.72 -6.00
C ALA A 128 7.69 -1.55 -4.82
N LEU A 129 7.05 -2.69 -4.52
CA LEU A 129 7.52 -3.64 -3.51
C LEU A 129 8.91 -4.18 -3.83
N ARG A 130 9.17 -4.55 -5.09
CA ARG A 130 10.50 -5.02 -5.53
C ARG A 130 11.58 -3.96 -5.31
N GLY A 131 11.26 -2.69 -5.56
CA GLY A 131 12.17 -1.58 -5.26
C GLY A 131 12.54 -1.53 -3.78
N CYS A 132 11.56 -1.64 -2.88
CA CYS A 132 11.82 -1.64 -1.44
C CYS A 132 12.52 -2.92 -0.94
N GLU A 133 12.34 -4.04 -1.65
CA GLU A 133 13.05 -5.29 -1.37
C GLU A 133 14.55 -5.12 -1.60
N ASP A 134 14.96 -4.44 -2.69
CA ASP A 134 16.36 -4.11 -2.93
C ASP A 134 16.95 -3.25 -1.81
N VAL A 135 16.22 -2.23 -1.37
CA VAL A 135 16.64 -1.34 -0.27
C VAL A 135 16.82 -2.14 1.02
N THR A 136 15.87 -3.01 1.32
CA THR A 136 15.90 -3.87 2.50
C THR A 136 17.09 -4.85 2.46
N LYS A 137 17.35 -5.47 1.31
CA LYS A 137 18.51 -6.35 1.12
C LYS A 137 19.83 -5.59 1.31
N ALA A 138 19.94 -4.38 0.77
CA ALA A 138 21.12 -3.53 0.93
C ALA A 138 21.34 -3.12 2.39
N ALA A 139 20.27 -2.76 3.12
CA ALA A 139 20.32 -2.42 4.54
C ALA A 139 20.78 -3.61 5.39
N ILE A 140 20.22 -4.80 5.14
CA ILE A 140 20.60 -6.01 5.88
C ILE A 140 22.08 -6.35 5.62
N LYS A 141 22.54 -6.24 4.36
CA LYS A 141 23.92 -6.52 4.00
C LYS A 141 24.92 -5.54 4.63
N SER A 142 24.59 -4.26 4.70
CA SER A 142 25.50 -3.22 5.21
C SER A 142 25.68 -3.29 6.73
N ASP A 143 24.61 -3.56 7.49
CA ASP A 143 24.67 -3.59 8.96
C ASP A 143 24.96 -4.98 9.52
N TRP A 144 24.27 -6.02 9.06
CA TRP A 144 24.30 -7.32 9.74
C TRP A 144 25.43 -8.23 9.25
N LEU A 145 25.75 -8.21 7.96
CA LEU A 145 26.83 -9.04 7.43
C LEU A 145 28.21 -8.47 7.78
N SER A 146 28.36 -7.15 7.85
CA SER A 146 29.61 -6.52 8.30
C SER A 146 29.90 -6.86 9.77
N ARG A 147 28.89 -6.79 10.64
CA ARG A 147 29.01 -7.16 12.06
C ARG A 147 29.20 -8.67 12.28
N ALA A 148 28.59 -9.52 11.45
CA ALA A 148 28.79 -10.97 11.52
C ALA A 148 30.21 -11.39 11.11
N GLU A 149 30.80 -10.73 10.11
CA GLU A 149 32.20 -10.94 9.71
C GLU A 149 33.17 -10.53 10.84
N ASP A 150 32.89 -9.39 11.48
CA ASP A 150 33.68 -8.86 12.61
C ASP A 150 33.60 -9.78 13.85
N LEU A 151 32.41 -10.34 14.12
CA LEU A 151 32.21 -11.37 15.16
C LEU A 151 32.86 -12.72 14.82
N ARG A 152 33.06 -13.03 13.53
CA ARG A 152 33.74 -14.25 13.09
C ARG A 152 35.26 -14.12 13.18
N GLN A 153 35.80 -12.95 12.88
CA GLN A 153 37.24 -12.68 12.98
C GLN A 153 37.72 -12.52 14.42
N SER A 154 36.84 -12.14 15.35
CA SER A 154 37.14 -11.99 16.78
C SER A 154 36.98 -13.27 17.61
N ARG A 155 36.54 -14.41 17.02
CA ARG A 155 36.42 -15.69 17.74
C ARG A 155 37.72 -16.51 17.65
N PRO A 156 38.26 -17.02 18.78
CA PRO A 156 39.35 -17.98 18.73
C PRO A 156 38.88 -19.29 18.09
N SER A 157 39.77 -19.93 17.33
CA SER A 157 39.47 -21.16 16.60
C SER A 157 39.12 -22.30 17.55
N ARG A 158 37.86 -22.75 17.58
CA ARG A 158 37.53 -24.18 17.71
C ARG A 158 36.07 -24.55 17.45
N ASP A 159 35.99 -25.73 16.84
CA ASP A 159 34.95 -26.75 16.74
C ASP A 159 33.69 -26.45 15.93
N GLU A 160 33.72 -26.98 14.70
CA GLU A 160 32.61 -27.13 13.76
C GLU A 160 31.44 -27.87 14.42
N LEU A 161 30.41 -27.13 14.81
CA LEU A 161 29.09 -27.70 15.03
C LEU A 161 28.43 -27.93 13.66
N ASN A 162 28.26 -29.21 13.32
CA ASN A 162 27.40 -29.68 12.24
C ASN A 162 25.95 -29.25 12.48
N LEU A 163 25.60 -28.05 12.03
CA LEU A 163 24.22 -27.63 11.83
C LEU A 163 23.81 -28.06 10.42
N SER A 164 22.86 -28.98 10.37
CA SER A 164 22.19 -29.44 9.16
C SER A 164 21.87 -28.27 8.24
N ARG A 165 22.28 -28.43 6.97
CA ARG A 165 21.98 -27.56 5.83
C ARG A 165 20.58 -26.95 5.95
N THR A 166 20.50 -25.67 6.32
CA THR A 166 19.34 -24.85 5.98
C THR A 166 19.40 -24.60 4.48
N ALA A 167 18.33 -24.96 3.80
CA ALA A 167 18.14 -24.74 2.38
C ALA A 167 18.38 -23.26 2.04
N ARG A 168 19.53 -22.97 1.42
CA ARG A 168 19.57 -21.93 0.39
C ARG A 168 18.81 -22.51 -0.80
N ALA A 169 17.84 -21.76 -1.31
CA ALA A 169 16.96 -22.06 -2.44
C ALA A 169 15.71 -22.88 -2.11
N GLU A 170 14.76 -22.27 -1.41
CA GLU A 170 13.44 -22.13 -2.04
C GLU A 170 13.38 -20.66 -2.47
N GLU A 171 13.26 -20.47 -3.78
CA GLU A 171 13.10 -19.17 -4.40
C GLU A 171 11.94 -18.44 -3.74
N ALA A 172 12.09 -17.12 -3.67
CA ALA A 172 11.00 -16.22 -3.34
C ALA A 172 9.86 -16.39 -4.36
N GLU A 173 8.97 -17.35 -4.13
CA GLU A 173 7.69 -17.49 -4.81
C GLU A 173 6.55 -16.80 -4.03
N ILE A 174 6.89 -15.87 -3.13
CA ILE A 174 5.89 -15.03 -2.43
C ILE A 174 5.15 -14.09 -3.42
N SER A 175 5.57 -14.01 -4.68
CA SER A 175 4.86 -13.24 -5.72
C SER A 175 4.00 -14.08 -6.67
N CYS A 176 4.18 -15.41 -6.77
CA CYS A 176 3.44 -16.23 -7.75
C CYS A 176 2.49 -17.25 -7.11
N ASP A 177 2.81 -17.80 -5.94
CA ASP A 177 2.01 -18.89 -5.37
C ASP A 177 0.70 -18.39 -4.71
N TRP A 178 0.64 -17.10 -4.37
CA TRP A 178 -0.60 -16.47 -3.91
C TRP A 178 -1.59 -16.16 -5.04
N PHE A 179 -1.10 -15.92 -6.27
CA PHE A 179 -1.95 -15.77 -7.45
C PHE A 179 -2.42 -17.11 -8.04
N ARG A 180 -1.80 -18.24 -7.64
CA ARG A 180 -2.11 -19.56 -8.19
C ARG A 180 -3.29 -20.28 -7.54
N THR A 181 -3.79 -19.79 -6.40
CA THR A 181 -4.81 -20.50 -5.61
C THR A 181 -6.27 -20.10 -5.88
N HIS A 182 -6.55 -19.12 -6.75
CA HIS A 182 -7.92 -18.71 -7.04
C HIS A 182 -8.19 -18.47 -8.53
N HIS A 183 -8.09 -19.51 -9.36
CA HIS A 183 -8.85 -19.59 -10.60
C HIS A 183 -9.57 -20.92 -10.72
N VAL A 184 -10.90 -20.80 -10.68
CA VAL A 184 -11.86 -21.76 -11.22
C VAL A 184 -11.46 -22.09 -12.66
N THR A 185 -11.67 -23.35 -13.04
CA THR A 185 -11.59 -23.98 -14.38
C THR A 185 -10.21 -24.36 -14.94
N ALA A 186 -9.91 -25.65 -14.70
CA ALA A 186 -9.26 -26.63 -15.56
C ALA A 186 -8.98 -26.21 -17.02
N PHE A 187 -7.77 -26.47 -17.51
CA PHE A 187 -7.50 -27.37 -18.64
C PHE A 187 -5.99 -27.67 -18.73
N LEU A 188 -5.68 -28.90 -19.11
CA LEU A 188 -4.38 -29.55 -19.23
C LEU A 188 -3.29 -28.65 -19.87
N PHE A 189 -2.06 -28.71 -19.33
CA PHE A 189 -0.84 -29.09 -20.04
C PHE A 189 0.38 -29.00 -19.09
N CYS A 190 0.90 -30.14 -18.63
CA CYS A 190 2.30 -30.24 -18.24
C CYS A 190 2.76 -31.69 -18.44
N SER A 191 3.31 -31.94 -19.62
CA SER A 191 4.08 -33.14 -19.95
C SER A 191 5.43 -32.69 -20.48
N CYS A 192 6.42 -32.59 -19.58
CA CYS A 192 7.85 -32.77 -19.88
C CYS A 192 8.69 -32.52 -18.62
N PHE A 193 9.06 -33.58 -17.91
CA PHE A 193 10.46 -34.01 -17.73
C PHE A 193 10.49 -35.17 -16.72
N SER A 194 10.63 -36.39 -17.24
CA SER A 194 11.28 -37.47 -16.49
C SER A 194 12.76 -37.16 -16.40
N VAL A 195 13.35 -37.25 -15.21
CA VAL A 195 14.78 -37.53 -15.06
C VAL A 195 14.90 -38.74 -14.15
N ASN A 196 15.49 -39.79 -14.72
CA ASN A 196 15.96 -40.97 -14.04
C ASN A 196 17.09 -40.64 -13.05
N VAL A 197 17.17 -41.50 -12.03
CA VAL A 197 18.19 -41.68 -10.97
C VAL A 197 17.90 -40.90 -9.69
#